data_AF-A0A2E4BAG4-F1
#
_entry.id   AF-A0A2E4BAG4-F1
#
_cell.length_a   1.000
_cell.length_b   1.000
_cell.length_c   1.000
_cell.angle_alpha   90.00
_cell.angle_beta   90.00
_cell.angle_gamma   90.00
#
_symmetry.space_group_name_H-M   'P 1'
#
loop_
_entity.id
_entity.type
_entity.pdbx_description
1 polymer ?
#
loop_
_entity_poly.entity_id
_entity_poly.type
_entity_poly.pdbx_seq_one_letter_code
_entity_poly.pdbx_strand_id
1 'polypeptide(L)'
;MSKRRKALHGVMVQLDQEVADGHLNEGAHLRLCNRLKRAFDATSGKRKHIESYLLETLEEDPIATMSVPIKYRTIIECPLFLTALFERKRAACKDGKIPTIWWEDLLAGIVTEWLFDNLEDREFLSHARGVVGILLATDNEVLPHLEKHLDKIGMKPSLLFALKPIAEYEEGWPDVTHALNADARFIRWLLKDGGYSEEDKAQLLEWAFEYADQTAHLDDSWLEAMGLQNIMEVMSCLVSHTLGKTFAQAREMIYAKRADQPAQESNDLTSAP
;
A
#
# COMPACT_ATOMS: atom_id res chain seq x y z
N MET A 1 -36.51 -10.19 -1.79
CA MET A 1 -35.19 -10.10 -1.12
C MET A 1 -34.09 -10.17 -2.18
N SER A 2 -33.17 -9.20 -2.22
CA SER A 2 -32.10 -9.15 -3.25
C SER A 2 -31.12 -10.31 -3.09
N LYS A 3 -30.51 -10.76 -4.19
CA LYS A 3 -29.54 -11.88 -4.23
C LYS A 3 -28.37 -11.68 -3.24
N ARG A 4 -27.90 -10.44 -3.07
CA ARG A 4 -26.89 -10.06 -2.06
C ARG A 4 -27.33 -10.32 -0.62
N ARG A 5 -28.62 -10.10 -0.29
CA ARG A 5 -29.14 -10.34 1.07
C ARG A 5 -29.22 -11.82 1.42
N LYS A 6 -29.47 -12.68 0.42
CA LYS A 6 -29.46 -14.14 0.58
C LYS A 6 -28.04 -14.69 0.75
N ALA A 7 -27.07 -14.16 -0.01
CA ALA A 7 -25.67 -14.54 0.14
C ALA A 7 -25.13 -14.19 1.53
N LEU A 8 -25.39 -12.96 2.00
CA LEU A 8 -24.96 -12.52 3.33
C LEU A 8 -25.62 -13.35 4.45
N HIS A 9 -26.89 -13.72 4.28
CA HIS A 9 -27.59 -14.55 5.26
C HIS A 9 -27.10 -16.00 5.25
N GLY A 10 -26.70 -16.53 4.10
CA GLY A 10 -26.08 -17.87 3.99
C GLY A 10 -24.77 -17.95 4.76
N VAL A 11 -23.91 -16.93 4.64
CA VAL A 11 -22.65 -16.83 5.39
C VAL A 11 -22.91 -16.76 6.90
N MET A 12 -23.91 -15.99 7.34
CA MET A 12 -24.26 -15.91 8.76
C MET A 12 -24.76 -17.25 9.34
N VAL A 13 -25.53 -18.03 8.57
CA VAL A 13 -26.05 -19.33 9.01
C VAL A 13 -24.93 -20.38 9.07
N GLN A 14 -23.97 -20.33 8.13
CA GLN A 14 -22.78 -21.18 8.16
C GLN A 14 -21.95 -20.93 9.42
N LEU A 15 -21.73 -19.65 9.75
CA LEU A 15 -21.01 -19.23 10.95
C LEU A 15 -21.70 -19.66 12.26
N ASP A 16 -23.04 -19.67 12.30
CA ASP A 16 -23.79 -20.14 13.48
C ASP A 16 -23.71 -21.68 13.65
N GLN A 17 -23.58 -22.43 12.56
CA GLN A 17 -23.45 -23.89 12.57
C GLN A 17 -22.05 -24.33 13.02
N GLU A 18 -21.00 -23.66 12.54
CA GLU A 18 -19.60 -23.96 12.87
C GLU A 18 -19.27 -23.69 14.36
N VAL A 19 -20.02 -22.80 15.00
CA VAL A 19 -20.00 -22.56 16.46
C VAL A 19 -20.55 -23.74 17.24
N ALA A 20 -21.65 -24.32 16.77
CA ALA A 20 -22.23 -25.50 17.40
C ALA A 20 -21.26 -26.68 17.33
N ASP A 21 -20.39 -26.68 16.32
CA ASP A 21 -19.40 -27.73 16.05
C ASP A 21 -18.04 -27.50 16.75
N GLY A 22 -17.84 -26.33 17.40
CA GLY A 22 -16.73 -26.10 18.33
C GLY A 22 -15.39 -25.66 17.71
N HIS A 23 -15.40 -25.08 16.51
CA HIS A 23 -14.19 -24.58 15.85
C HIS A 23 -13.65 -23.28 16.52
N LEU A 24 -12.57 -23.43 17.31
CA LEU A 24 -12.00 -22.39 18.20
C LEU A 24 -11.39 -21.17 17.49
N ASN A 25 -10.94 -21.30 16.25
CA ASN A 25 -10.32 -20.20 15.50
C ASN A 25 -11.35 -19.19 14.96
N GLU A 26 -12.62 -19.57 14.81
CA GLU A 26 -13.70 -18.67 14.35
C GLU A 26 -14.44 -17.95 15.49
N GLY A 27 -14.17 -18.35 16.74
CA GLY A 27 -14.74 -17.68 17.92
C GLY A 27 -14.33 -16.21 18.05
N ALA A 28 -13.21 -15.80 17.43
CA ALA A 28 -12.80 -14.39 17.37
C ALA A 28 -13.76 -13.55 16.51
N HIS A 29 -14.24 -14.08 15.38
CA HIS A 29 -15.18 -13.42 14.47
C HIS A 29 -16.58 -13.23 15.07
N LEU A 30 -17.02 -14.15 15.94
CA LEU A 30 -18.28 -14.01 16.68
C LEU A 30 -18.17 -13.15 17.93
N ARG A 31 -17.01 -13.14 18.62
CA ARG A 31 -16.73 -12.13 19.65
C ARG A 31 -16.72 -10.74 19.00
N LEU A 32 -16.01 -10.63 17.88
CA LEU A 32 -16.17 -9.77 16.70
C LEU A 32 -17.53 -9.07 16.61
N CYS A 33 -18.44 -9.82 16.02
CA CYS A 33 -19.81 -9.43 15.70
C CYS A 33 -20.67 -9.17 16.95
N ASN A 34 -20.57 -10.00 18.00
CA ASN A 34 -21.43 -9.86 19.19
C ASN A 34 -21.06 -8.64 20.05
N ARG A 35 -19.78 -8.27 20.14
CA ARG A 35 -19.36 -7.06 20.86
C ARG A 35 -19.56 -5.79 20.02
N LEU A 36 -19.35 -5.84 18.70
CA LEU A 36 -19.78 -4.74 17.80
C LEU A 36 -21.29 -4.48 17.92
N LYS A 37 -22.09 -5.54 18.04
CA LYS A 37 -23.54 -5.44 18.29
C LYS A 37 -23.86 -4.81 19.66
N ARG A 38 -23.09 -5.12 20.72
CA ARG A 38 -23.25 -4.45 22.04
C ARG A 38 -22.79 -2.98 22.02
N ALA A 39 -21.71 -2.65 21.32
CA ALA A 39 -21.25 -1.27 21.14
C ALA A 39 -22.27 -0.43 20.35
N PHE A 40 -23.02 -1.08 19.44
CA PHE A 40 -24.13 -0.48 18.70
C PHE A 40 -25.32 -0.09 19.59
N ASP A 41 -25.52 -0.76 20.73
CA ASP A 41 -26.62 -0.47 21.67
C ASP A 41 -26.29 0.69 22.66
N ALA A 42 -25.07 1.23 22.63
CA ALA A 42 -24.67 2.36 23.49
C ALA A 42 -25.36 3.67 23.05
N THR A 43 -26.01 4.39 23.98
CA THR A 43 -26.87 5.56 23.70
C THR A 43 -26.14 6.81 23.19
N SER A 44 -24.82 6.92 23.36
CA SER A 44 -23.95 7.95 22.76
C SER A 44 -22.52 7.40 22.54
N GLY A 45 -21.73 8.02 21.66
CA GLY A 45 -20.31 7.61 21.46
C GLY A 45 -20.07 6.31 20.68
N LYS A 46 -21.10 5.73 20.04
CA LYS A 46 -21.05 4.44 19.31
C LYS A 46 -19.82 4.26 18.41
N ARG A 47 -19.48 5.27 17.60
CA ARG A 47 -18.34 5.20 16.67
C ARG A 47 -17.01 5.04 17.40
N LYS A 48 -16.77 5.80 18.47
CA LYS A 48 -15.54 5.71 19.28
C LYS A 48 -15.42 4.33 19.96
N HIS A 49 -16.53 3.76 20.42
CA HIS A 49 -16.52 2.41 20.99
C HIS A 49 -16.23 1.34 19.94
N ILE A 50 -16.78 1.49 18.73
CA ILE A 50 -16.47 0.60 17.60
C ILE A 50 -14.99 0.73 17.21
N GLU A 51 -14.46 1.95 17.10
CA GLU A 51 -13.04 2.20 16.80
C GLU A 51 -12.13 1.58 17.86
N SER A 52 -12.37 1.84 19.15
CA SER A 52 -11.59 1.24 20.24
C SER A 52 -11.61 -0.28 20.20
N TYR A 53 -12.78 -0.86 19.88
CA TYR A 53 -12.95 -2.31 19.80
C TYR A 53 -12.22 -2.93 18.60
N LEU A 54 -12.30 -2.28 17.44
CA LEU A 54 -11.57 -2.70 16.26
C LEU A 54 -10.06 -2.60 16.50
N LEU A 55 -9.57 -1.57 17.18
CA LEU A 55 -8.15 -1.48 17.55
C LEU A 55 -7.72 -2.66 18.44
N GLU A 56 -8.46 -2.95 19.50
CA GLU A 56 -8.19 -4.08 20.39
C GLU A 56 -8.21 -5.43 19.66
N THR A 57 -9.19 -5.62 18.77
CA THR A 57 -9.34 -6.91 18.09
C THR A 57 -8.28 -7.11 17.01
N LEU A 58 -8.03 -6.09 16.19
CA LEU A 58 -7.11 -6.19 15.05
C LEU A 58 -5.62 -6.17 15.49
N GLU A 59 -5.33 -5.67 16.68
CA GLU A 59 -4.00 -5.79 17.30
C GLU A 59 -3.61 -7.28 17.46
N GLU A 60 -4.54 -8.11 17.93
CA GLU A 60 -4.33 -9.54 18.16
C GLU A 60 -4.62 -10.39 16.91
N ASP A 61 -5.68 -10.05 16.17
CA ASP A 61 -6.25 -10.83 15.07
C ASP A 61 -6.55 -9.94 13.85
N PRO A 62 -5.52 -9.57 13.06
CA PRO A 62 -5.67 -8.65 11.94
C PRO A 62 -6.48 -9.23 10.76
N ILE A 63 -6.55 -10.56 10.60
CA ILE A 63 -7.36 -11.20 9.55
C ILE A 63 -8.87 -10.97 9.78
N ALA A 64 -9.28 -10.66 11.01
CA ALA A 64 -10.66 -10.29 11.33
C ALA A 64 -11.18 -9.03 10.60
N THR A 65 -10.29 -8.25 9.96
CA THR A 65 -10.68 -7.19 9.01
C THR A 65 -11.61 -7.70 7.90
N MET A 66 -11.47 -8.96 7.46
CA MET A 66 -12.36 -9.61 6.48
C MET A 66 -13.82 -9.62 6.93
N SER A 67 -14.06 -9.70 8.23
CA SER A 67 -15.40 -9.82 8.81
C SER A 67 -16.02 -8.48 9.18
N VAL A 68 -15.31 -7.37 8.99
CA VAL A 68 -15.83 -6.03 9.31
C VAL A 68 -17.00 -5.71 8.38
N PRO A 69 -18.21 -5.42 8.91
CA PRO A 69 -19.36 -5.12 8.07
C PRO A 69 -19.09 -3.90 7.17
N ILE A 70 -19.59 -3.93 5.94
CA ILE A 70 -19.36 -2.87 4.91
C ILE A 70 -19.61 -1.45 5.46
N LYS A 71 -20.67 -1.24 6.25
CA LYS A 71 -20.98 0.07 6.85
C LYS A 71 -19.91 0.62 7.81
N TYR A 72 -18.96 -0.21 8.23
CA TYR A 72 -17.84 0.12 9.12
C TYR A 72 -16.47 -0.05 8.45
N ARG A 73 -16.42 -0.53 7.20
CA ARG A 73 -15.18 -0.66 6.44
C ARG A 73 -14.42 0.66 6.33
N THR A 74 -15.14 1.77 6.20
CA THR A 74 -14.55 3.13 6.20
C THR A 74 -13.80 3.50 7.47
N ILE A 75 -13.96 2.77 8.57
CA ILE A 75 -13.15 2.95 9.79
C ILE A 75 -11.78 2.29 9.59
N ILE A 76 -11.74 1.06 9.09
CA ILE A 76 -10.48 0.34 8.84
C ILE A 76 -9.79 0.78 7.55
N GLU A 77 -10.52 1.46 6.66
CA GLU A 77 -10.02 2.15 5.46
C GLU A 77 -9.85 3.64 5.77
N CYS A 78 -9.28 3.97 6.93
CA CYS A 78 -8.99 5.34 7.35
C CYS A 78 -7.51 5.42 7.79
N PRO A 79 -6.70 6.33 7.23
CA PRO A 79 -5.30 6.48 7.60
C PRO A 79 -5.11 6.65 9.11
N LEU A 80 -5.91 7.51 9.76
CA LEU A 80 -5.79 7.77 11.20
C LEU A 80 -6.04 6.52 12.06
N PHE A 81 -6.98 5.66 11.64
CA PHE A 81 -7.25 4.41 12.34
C PHE A 81 -6.09 3.43 12.15
N LEU A 82 -5.60 3.27 10.91
CA LEU A 82 -4.51 2.36 10.60
C LEU A 82 -3.20 2.79 11.27
N THR A 83 -2.89 4.10 11.31
CA THR A 83 -1.74 4.62 12.05
C THR A 83 -1.86 4.26 13.52
N ALA A 84 -3.02 4.49 14.15
CA ALA A 84 -3.24 4.12 15.54
C ALA A 84 -3.13 2.60 15.77
N LEU A 85 -3.59 1.78 14.83
CA LEU A 85 -3.46 0.32 14.89
C LEU A 85 -1.98 -0.12 14.83
N PHE A 86 -1.19 0.45 13.92
CA PHE A 86 0.22 0.11 13.76
C PHE A 86 1.04 0.56 14.96
N GLU A 87 0.84 1.79 15.45
CA GLU A 87 1.46 2.28 16.67
C GLU A 87 1.16 1.37 17.87
N ARG A 88 -0.10 0.97 18.01
CA ARG A 88 -0.54 0.08 19.09
C ARG A 88 0.09 -1.32 18.97
N LYS A 89 0.09 -1.90 17.76
CA LYS A 89 0.74 -3.20 17.51
C LYS A 89 2.23 -3.14 17.80
N ARG A 90 2.89 -2.05 17.39
CA ARG A 90 4.31 -1.79 17.63
C ARG A 90 4.62 -1.73 19.13
N ALA A 91 3.80 -1.02 19.90
CA ALA A 91 3.94 -0.92 21.36
C ALA A 91 3.75 -2.27 22.08
N ALA A 92 2.95 -3.18 21.53
CA ALA A 92 2.79 -4.53 22.07
C ALA A 92 3.96 -5.48 21.74
N CYS A 93 4.78 -5.15 20.73
CA CYS A 93 5.94 -5.94 20.34
C CYS A 93 7.17 -5.55 21.16
N LYS A 94 7.91 -6.54 21.70
CA LYS A 94 9.05 -6.30 22.61
C LYS A 94 10.20 -5.49 21.99
N ASP A 95 10.40 -5.64 20.68
CA ASP A 95 11.44 -4.98 19.90
C ASP A 95 10.91 -3.81 19.06
N GLY A 96 9.63 -3.47 19.21
CA GLY A 96 8.98 -2.43 18.40
C GLY A 96 8.88 -2.80 16.92
N LYS A 97 8.95 -4.08 16.55
CA LYS A 97 8.79 -4.53 15.16
C LYS A 97 7.55 -5.38 15.01
N ILE A 98 6.71 -5.02 14.03
CA ILE A 98 5.49 -5.76 13.74
C ILE A 98 5.88 -7.05 12.98
N PRO A 99 5.47 -8.25 13.45
CA PRO A 99 5.79 -9.51 12.76
C PRO A 99 5.24 -9.56 11.34
N THR A 100 6.01 -10.12 10.40
CA THR A 100 5.59 -10.26 8.99
C THR A 100 4.25 -10.98 8.83
N ILE A 101 3.99 -12.02 9.63
CA ILE A 101 2.72 -12.75 9.58
C ILE A 101 1.51 -11.87 9.89
N TRP A 102 1.67 -10.88 10.79
CA TRP A 102 0.61 -9.95 11.15
C TRP A 102 0.28 -9.02 9.97
N TRP A 103 1.30 -8.55 9.25
CA TRP A 103 1.12 -7.78 8.03
C TRP A 103 0.42 -8.59 6.93
N GLU A 104 0.83 -9.84 6.73
CA GLU A 104 0.23 -10.74 5.73
C GLU A 104 -1.26 -10.97 6.03
N ASP A 105 -1.61 -11.21 7.29
CA ASP A 105 -3.00 -11.40 7.72
C ASP A 105 -3.84 -10.11 7.60
N LEU A 106 -3.28 -8.94 7.95
CA LEU A 106 -3.97 -7.66 7.78
C LEU A 106 -4.26 -7.38 6.30
N LEU A 107 -3.24 -7.53 5.45
CA LEU A 107 -3.36 -7.24 4.02
C LEU A 107 -4.30 -8.22 3.33
N ALA A 108 -4.30 -9.50 3.73
CA ALA A 108 -5.28 -10.47 3.25
C ALA A 108 -6.72 -10.03 3.53
N GLY A 109 -6.98 -9.33 4.64
CA GLY A 109 -8.31 -8.88 4.99
C GLY A 109 -8.72 -7.48 4.52
N ILE A 110 -7.77 -6.54 4.39
CA ILE A 110 -8.03 -5.20 3.85
C ILE A 110 -7.99 -5.23 2.31
N VAL A 111 -6.95 -5.83 1.75
CA VAL A 111 -6.65 -5.94 0.31
C VAL A 111 -7.05 -7.33 -0.19
N THR A 112 -8.34 -7.64 -0.03
CA THR A 112 -8.92 -8.93 -0.41
C THR A 112 -8.95 -9.11 -1.94
N GLU A 113 -8.69 -10.33 -2.42
CA GLU A 113 -8.68 -10.68 -3.85
C GLU A 113 -9.93 -10.20 -4.60
N TRP A 114 -11.11 -10.31 -4.01
CA TRP A 114 -12.37 -9.91 -4.65
C TRP A 114 -12.46 -8.41 -5.01
N LEU A 115 -11.65 -7.54 -4.37
CA LEU A 115 -11.56 -6.12 -4.75
C LEU A 115 -11.04 -5.95 -6.19
N PHE A 116 -10.36 -6.96 -6.70
CA PHE A 116 -9.67 -6.95 -7.98
C PHE A 116 -10.35 -7.82 -9.05
N ASP A 117 -11.45 -8.50 -8.72
CA ASP A 117 -12.16 -9.39 -9.65
C ASP A 117 -12.78 -8.65 -10.85
N ASN A 118 -13.02 -7.34 -10.72
CA ASN A 118 -13.72 -6.56 -11.73
C ASN A 118 -13.11 -5.16 -11.91
N LEU A 119 -11.83 -5.09 -12.27
CA LEU A 119 -11.12 -3.81 -12.50
C LEU A 119 -11.60 -3.04 -13.73
N GLU A 120 -12.42 -3.64 -14.59
CA GLU A 120 -13.12 -2.94 -15.67
C GLU A 120 -14.25 -2.04 -15.14
N ASP A 121 -14.80 -2.37 -13.97
CA ASP A 121 -15.78 -1.53 -13.28
C ASP A 121 -15.08 -0.38 -12.56
N ARG A 122 -15.51 0.84 -12.90
CA ARG A 122 -14.92 2.08 -12.42
C ARG A 122 -14.99 2.19 -10.88
N GLU A 123 -16.10 1.81 -10.24
CA GLU A 123 -16.24 1.89 -8.78
C GLU A 123 -15.29 0.92 -8.07
N PHE A 124 -15.19 -0.32 -8.55
CA PHE A 124 -14.28 -1.32 -7.99
C PHE A 124 -12.82 -0.89 -8.15
N LEU A 125 -12.44 -0.41 -9.33
CA LEU A 125 -11.09 0.11 -9.58
C LEU A 125 -10.74 1.27 -8.64
N SER A 126 -11.66 2.23 -8.46
CA SER A 126 -11.45 3.35 -7.56
C SER A 126 -11.34 2.92 -6.10
N HIS A 127 -12.14 1.96 -5.66
CA HIS A 127 -12.04 1.43 -4.31
C HIS A 127 -10.70 0.72 -4.09
N ALA A 128 -10.29 -0.15 -5.01
CA ALA A 128 -9.01 -0.84 -4.94
C ALA A 128 -7.82 0.14 -4.88
N ARG A 129 -7.80 1.15 -5.75
CA ARG A 129 -6.78 2.22 -5.74
C ARG A 129 -6.80 3.03 -4.44
N GLY A 130 -8.00 3.38 -3.95
CA GLY A 130 -8.17 4.13 -2.71
C GLY A 130 -7.61 3.39 -1.50
N VAL A 131 -7.88 2.09 -1.38
CA VAL A 131 -7.34 1.25 -0.29
C VAL A 131 -5.82 1.16 -0.35
N VAL A 132 -5.25 0.95 -1.55
CA VAL A 132 -3.78 0.93 -1.74
C VAL A 132 -3.18 2.28 -1.36
N GLY A 133 -3.74 3.40 -1.84
CA GLY A 133 -3.26 4.74 -1.50
C GLY A 133 -3.33 5.05 0.00
N ILE A 134 -4.41 4.63 0.68
CA ILE A 134 -4.54 4.77 2.13
C ILE A 134 -3.42 4.01 2.86
N LEU A 135 -3.16 2.76 2.46
CA LEU A 135 -2.12 1.94 3.06
C LEU A 135 -0.72 2.55 2.87
N LEU A 136 -0.42 3.05 1.66
CA LEU A 136 0.82 3.77 1.36
C LEU A 136 0.99 5.01 2.23
N ALA A 137 -0.08 5.78 2.46
CA ALA A 137 -0.04 7.01 3.24
C ALA A 137 0.06 6.80 4.76
N THR A 138 -0.06 5.56 5.25
CA THR A 138 -0.22 5.31 6.69
C THR A 138 1.10 5.10 7.43
N ASP A 139 2.00 4.26 6.91
CA ASP A 139 3.26 3.92 7.57
C ASP A 139 4.28 3.37 6.56
N ASN A 140 5.53 3.81 6.68
CA ASN A 140 6.62 3.47 5.77
C ASN A 140 6.98 1.98 5.76
N GLU A 141 6.68 1.23 6.83
CA GLU A 141 6.90 -0.22 6.92
C GLU A 141 5.88 -1.02 6.09
N VAL A 142 4.72 -0.44 5.74
CA VAL A 142 3.65 -1.14 5.00
C VAL A 142 4.08 -1.49 3.58
N LEU A 143 4.82 -0.59 2.92
CA LEU A 143 5.16 -0.68 1.51
C LEU A 143 5.69 -2.07 1.07
N PRO A 144 6.79 -2.62 1.64
CA PRO A 144 7.31 -3.91 1.22
C PRO A 144 6.31 -5.07 1.43
N HIS A 145 5.45 -5.00 2.44
CA HIS A 145 4.42 -6.00 2.68
C HIS A 145 3.28 -5.90 1.67
N LEU A 146 2.87 -4.67 1.33
CA LEU A 146 1.84 -4.39 0.34
C LEU A 146 2.27 -4.87 -1.05
N GLU A 147 3.50 -4.56 -1.47
CA GLU A 147 4.05 -5.01 -2.76
C GLU A 147 4.06 -6.54 -2.86
N LYS A 148 4.56 -7.22 -1.82
CA LYS A 148 4.56 -8.68 -1.75
C LYS A 148 3.15 -9.27 -1.80
N HIS A 149 2.18 -8.62 -1.16
CA HIS A 149 0.79 -9.07 -1.17
C HIS A 149 0.13 -8.88 -2.54
N LEU A 150 0.34 -7.72 -3.17
CA LEU A 150 -0.14 -7.45 -4.53
C LEU A 150 0.46 -8.45 -5.54
N ASP A 151 1.74 -8.79 -5.40
CA ASP A 151 2.38 -9.84 -6.19
C ASP A 151 1.75 -11.21 -5.96
N LYS A 152 1.47 -11.56 -4.69
CA LYS A 152 0.88 -12.85 -4.29
C LYS A 152 -0.49 -13.07 -4.91
N ILE A 153 -1.31 -12.02 -4.98
CA ILE A 153 -2.64 -12.07 -5.62
C ILE A 153 -2.58 -11.94 -7.15
N GLY A 154 -1.38 -11.86 -7.74
CA GLY A 154 -1.19 -11.76 -9.18
C GLY A 154 -1.58 -10.40 -9.77
N MET A 155 -1.59 -9.35 -8.96
CA MET A 155 -1.98 -8.02 -9.42
C MET A 155 -0.90 -7.40 -10.31
N LYS A 156 -1.34 -6.88 -11.46
CA LYS A 156 -0.49 -6.17 -12.41
C LYS A 156 -0.57 -4.66 -12.17
N PRO A 157 0.57 -3.98 -11.94
CA PRO A 157 0.59 -2.54 -11.79
C PRO A 157 -0.12 -1.78 -12.91
N SER A 158 0.13 -2.14 -14.17
CA SER A 158 -0.47 -1.48 -15.33
C SER A 158 -2.01 -1.63 -15.41
N LEU A 159 -2.57 -2.70 -14.81
CA LEU A 159 -4.01 -2.89 -14.72
C LEU A 159 -4.61 -2.06 -13.57
N LEU A 160 -3.97 -2.10 -12.40
CA LEU A 160 -4.45 -1.37 -11.24
C LEU A 160 -4.28 0.15 -11.41
N PHE A 161 -3.14 0.60 -11.96
CA PHE A 161 -2.76 2.00 -12.11
C PHE A 161 -2.47 2.37 -13.57
N ALA A 162 -3.41 2.02 -14.46
CA ALA A 162 -3.35 2.45 -15.86
C ALA A 162 -3.30 3.98 -16.00
N LEU A 163 -2.38 4.47 -16.83
CA LEU A 163 -2.28 5.86 -17.27
C LEU A 163 -3.27 6.06 -18.43
N LYS A 164 -4.54 6.34 -18.12
CA LYS A 164 -5.50 6.74 -19.15
C LYS A 164 -5.59 8.27 -19.22
N PRO A 165 -6.00 8.84 -20.36
CA PRO A 165 -6.23 10.28 -20.49
C PRO A 165 -7.16 10.79 -19.37
N ILE A 166 -6.73 11.86 -18.70
CA ILE A 166 -7.40 12.48 -17.55
C ILE A 166 -8.89 12.81 -17.82
N ALA A 167 -9.27 12.98 -19.09
CA ALA A 167 -10.63 13.28 -19.52
C ALA A 167 -11.70 12.23 -19.14
N GLU A 168 -11.31 10.99 -18.81
CA GLU A 168 -12.25 9.94 -18.39
C GLU A 168 -12.42 9.82 -16.87
N TYR A 169 -11.56 10.47 -16.08
CA TYR A 169 -11.64 10.46 -14.62
C TYR A 169 -12.18 11.81 -14.13
N GLU A 170 -13.25 11.77 -13.35
CA GLU A 170 -13.69 12.96 -12.62
C GLU A 170 -12.57 13.40 -11.66
N GLU A 171 -12.43 14.71 -11.52
CA GLU A 171 -11.48 15.35 -10.61
C GLU A 171 -11.60 14.75 -9.19
N GLY A 172 -10.48 14.29 -8.61
CA GLY A 172 -10.41 13.72 -7.25
C GLY A 172 -10.54 12.20 -7.13
N TRP A 173 -10.58 11.46 -8.24
CA TRP A 173 -10.53 9.99 -8.20
C TRP A 173 -9.11 9.48 -7.90
N PRO A 174 -8.94 8.48 -6.99
CA PRO A 174 -7.63 7.89 -6.74
C PRO A 174 -7.01 7.35 -8.02
N ASP A 175 -5.80 7.83 -8.32
CA ASP A 175 -5.01 7.42 -9.47
C ASP A 175 -3.55 7.17 -9.07
N VAL A 176 -2.68 6.99 -10.05
CA VAL A 176 -1.26 6.70 -9.80
C VAL A 176 -0.52 7.89 -9.18
N THR A 177 -0.93 9.13 -9.45
CA THR A 177 -0.32 10.32 -8.85
C THR A 177 -0.63 10.37 -7.35
N HIS A 178 -1.85 9.98 -6.95
CA HIS A 178 -2.22 9.87 -5.53
C HIS A 178 -1.38 8.81 -4.81
N ALA A 179 -1.10 7.68 -5.46
CA ALA A 179 -0.26 6.62 -4.89
C ALA A 179 1.20 7.07 -4.73
N LEU A 180 1.76 7.72 -5.76
CA LEU A 180 3.14 8.23 -5.72
C LEU A 180 3.31 9.41 -4.75
N ASN A 181 2.29 10.26 -4.61
CA ASN A 181 2.26 11.33 -3.61
C ASN A 181 2.14 10.78 -2.18
N ALA A 182 1.50 9.62 -2.00
CA ALA A 182 1.45 8.94 -0.71
C ALA A 182 2.80 8.30 -0.34
N ASP A 183 3.43 7.58 -1.28
CA ASP A 183 4.78 7.06 -1.14
C ASP A 183 5.46 6.87 -2.50
N ALA A 184 6.42 7.75 -2.81
CA ALA A 184 7.15 7.74 -4.07
C ALA A 184 7.95 6.46 -4.30
N ARG A 185 8.31 5.72 -3.23
CA ARG A 185 9.04 4.44 -3.32
C ARG A 185 8.22 3.35 -4.01
N PHE A 186 6.89 3.50 -4.07
CA PHE A 186 5.99 2.59 -4.78
C PHE A 186 6.25 2.51 -6.29
N ILE A 187 7.02 3.45 -6.86
CA ILE A 187 7.48 3.41 -8.26
C ILE A 187 8.16 2.09 -8.63
N ARG A 188 8.88 1.45 -7.69
CA ARG A 188 9.59 0.18 -7.95
C ARG A 188 8.62 -0.96 -8.28
N TRP A 189 7.47 -1.00 -7.61
CA TRP A 189 6.42 -1.97 -7.92
C TRP A 189 5.68 -1.59 -9.20
N LEU A 190 5.40 -0.31 -9.40
CA LEU A 190 4.75 0.18 -10.63
C LEU A 190 5.50 -0.25 -11.89
N LEU A 191 6.83 -0.21 -11.89
CA LEU A 191 7.63 -0.55 -13.07
C LEU A 191 7.83 -2.06 -13.32
N LYS A 192 7.28 -2.94 -12.46
CA LYS A 192 7.64 -4.36 -12.43
C LYS A 192 7.08 -5.21 -13.57
N ASP A 193 5.87 -4.94 -14.07
CA ASP A 193 5.19 -5.81 -15.05
C ASP A 193 5.52 -5.50 -16.52
N GLY A 194 6.23 -4.40 -16.79
CA GLY A 194 6.56 -3.96 -18.14
C GLY A 194 5.35 -3.58 -19.01
N GLY A 195 4.16 -3.39 -18.41
CA GLY A 195 2.92 -3.08 -19.13
C GLY A 195 2.80 -1.62 -19.58
N TYR A 196 3.66 -0.74 -19.05
CA TYR A 196 3.73 0.68 -19.41
C TYR A 196 4.57 0.90 -20.67
N SER A 197 4.16 1.84 -21.52
CA SER A 197 4.99 2.33 -22.63
C SER A 197 6.23 3.08 -22.12
N GLU A 198 7.22 3.35 -22.97
CA GLU A 198 8.39 4.13 -22.55
C GLU A 198 8.05 5.58 -22.17
N GLU A 199 7.04 6.17 -22.84
CA GLU A 199 6.52 7.50 -22.50
C GLU A 199 5.84 7.48 -21.13
N ASP A 200 5.00 6.47 -20.88
CA ASP A 200 4.35 6.24 -19.59
C ASP A 200 5.36 6.06 -18.46
N LYS A 201 6.40 5.25 -18.69
CA LYS A 201 7.47 5.05 -17.70
C LYS A 201 8.19 6.36 -17.40
N ALA A 202 8.51 7.16 -18.43
CA ALA A 202 9.13 8.45 -18.23
C ALA A 202 8.24 9.38 -17.38
N GLN A 203 6.93 9.38 -17.62
CA GLN A 203 5.98 10.16 -16.84
C GLN A 203 5.85 9.67 -15.39
N LEU A 204 5.81 8.36 -15.16
CA LEU A 204 5.78 7.77 -13.81
C LEU A 204 7.04 8.12 -13.02
N LEU A 205 8.21 8.05 -13.67
CA LEU A 205 9.49 8.44 -13.08
C LEU A 205 9.51 9.94 -12.75
N GLU A 206 8.98 10.80 -13.64
CA GLU A 206 8.85 12.23 -13.35
C GLU A 206 8.01 12.47 -12.09
N TRP A 207 6.81 11.89 -12.00
CA TRP A 207 5.96 12.04 -10.81
C TRP A 207 6.58 11.45 -9.55
N ALA A 208 7.20 10.27 -9.66
CA ALA A 208 7.88 9.66 -8.52
C ALA A 208 9.04 10.53 -8.02
N PHE A 209 9.72 11.26 -8.91
CA PHE A 209 10.75 12.22 -8.53
C PHE A 209 10.15 13.47 -7.88
N GLU A 210 9.07 14.03 -8.45
CA GLU A 210 8.40 15.23 -7.92
C GLU A 210 7.79 15.02 -6.53
N TYR A 211 7.26 13.83 -6.27
CA TYR A 211 6.65 13.46 -4.99
C TYR A 211 7.64 12.86 -3.99
N ALA A 212 8.91 12.66 -4.36
CA ALA A 212 9.89 12.07 -3.47
C ALA A 212 10.18 12.95 -2.26
N ASP A 213 10.13 12.35 -1.07
CA ASP A 213 10.52 12.97 0.18
C ASP A 213 11.95 12.55 0.59
N GLN A 214 12.39 13.01 1.76
CA GLN A 214 13.70 12.64 2.29
C GLN A 214 13.83 11.12 2.52
N THR A 215 12.73 10.44 2.86
CA THR A 215 12.71 8.99 3.06
C THR A 215 12.99 8.26 1.75
N ALA A 216 12.35 8.66 0.66
CA ALA A 216 12.57 8.09 -0.67
C ALA A 216 13.99 8.31 -1.17
N HIS A 217 14.55 9.51 -0.97
CA HIS A 217 15.91 9.84 -1.39
C HIS A 217 17.02 8.99 -0.74
N LEU A 218 16.72 8.35 0.39
CA LEU A 218 17.63 7.47 1.13
C LEU A 218 17.34 5.98 0.91
N ASP A 219 16.32 5.63 0.11
CA ASP A 219 15.94 4.25 -0.18
C ASP A 219 16.69 3.75 -1.44
N ASP A 220 17.56 2.75 -1.26
CA ASP A 220 18.37 2.19 -2.35
C ASP A 220 17.53 1.60 -3.49
N SER A 221 16.38 1.00 -3.17
CA SER A 221 15.49 0.40 -4.18
C SER A 221 14.77 1.46 -5.00
N TRP A 222 14.43 2.60 -4.39
CA TRP A 222 13.93 3.77 -5.11
C TRP A 222 15.01 4.35 -6.01
N LEU A 223 16.23 4.55 -5.51
CA LEU A 223 17.36 5.02 -6.33
C LEU A 223 17.58 4.14 -7.56
N GLU A 224 17.60 2.82 -7.36
CA GLU A 224 17.73 1.83 -8.44
C GLU A 224 16.59 1.97 -9.47
N ALA A 225 15.34 2.02 -9.01
CA ALA A 225 14.17 2.19 -9.89
C ALA A 225 14.22 3.50 -10.70
N MET A 226 14.77 4.57 -10.10
CA MET A 226 14.95 5.87 -10.74
C MET A 226 16.16 5.90 -11.70
N GLY A 227 17.03 4.88 -11.66
CA GLY A 227 18.27 4.81 -12.42
C GLY A 227 19.39 5.68 -11.83
N LEU A 228 19.30 6.01 -10.55
CA LEU A 228 20.27 6.79 -9.77
C LEU A 228 21.09 5.84 -8.88
N GLN A 229 22.32 6.24 -8.54
CA GLN A 229 23.25 5.43 -7.75
C GLN A 229 23.42 5.92 -6.31
N ASN A 230 23.15 7.20 -6.04
CA ASN A 230 23.39 7.80 -4.73
C ASN A 230 22.70 9.15 -4.57
N ILE A 231 22.72 9.68 -3.34
CA ILE A 231 22.12 10.96 -2.99
C ILE A 231 22.71 12.16 -3.75
N MET A 232 23.98 12.13 -4.18
CA MET A 232 24.60 13.26 -4.91
C MET A 232 23.98 13.42 -6.29
N GLU A 233 23.57 12.31 -6.90
CA GLU A 233 22.85 12.30 -8.16
C GLU A 233 21.41 12.80 -8.01
N VAL A 234 20.72 12.40 -6.93
CA VAL A 234 19.42 12.98 -6.55
C VAL A 234 19.53 14.51 -6.44
N MET A 235 20.52 15.00 -5.71
CA MET A 235 20.75 16.45 -5.55
C MET A 235 21.05 17.14 -6.89
N SER A 236 21.81 16.51 -7.79
CA SER A 236 22.04 17.04 -9.15
C SER A 236 20.75 17.10 -9.97
N CYS A 237 19.89 16.10 -9.85
CA CYS A 237 18.57 16.10 -10.47
C CYS A 237 17.69 17.21 -9.91
N LEU A 238 17.63 17.37 -8.58
CA LEU A 238 16.83 18.42 -7.92
C LEU A 238 17.25 19.83 -8.38
N VAL A 239 18.56 20.08 -8.48
CA VAL A 239 19.08 21.36 -8.99
C VAL A 239 18.67 21.57 -10.44
N SER A 240 18.77 20.54 -11.29
CA SER A 240 18.39 20.62 -12.70
C SER A 240 16.88 20.84 -12.87
N HIS A 241 16.07 20.19 -12.04
CA HIS A 241 14.61 20.34 -12.01
C HIS A 241 14.19 21.74 -11.59
N THR A 242 14.83 22.29 -10.55
CA THR A 242 14.67 23.70 -10.13
C THR A 242 15.02 24.69 -11.25
N LEU A 243 15.90 24.31 -12.17
CA LEU A 243 16.26 25.11 -13.36
C LEU A 243 15.33 24.88 -14.57
N GLY A 244 14.22 24.16 -14.39
CA GLY A 244 13.19 23.93 -15.41
C GLY A 244 13.45 22.75 -16.33
N LYS A 245 14.33 21.81 -15.96
CA LYS A 245 14.53 20.56 -16.71
C LYS A 245 13.62 19.47 -16.18
N THR A 246 13.14 18.62 -17.07
CA THR A 246 12.47 17.36 -16.68
C THR A 246 13.45 16.43 -15.96
N PHE A 247 12.93 15.51 -15.15
CA PHE A 247 13.74 14.44 -14.54
C PHE A 247 14.49 13.63 -15.61
N ALA A 248 13.85 13.32 -16.74
CA ALA A 248 14.50 12.62 -17.85
C ALA A 248 15.77 13.35 -18.35
N GLN A 249 15.66 14.65 -18.62
CA GLN A 249 16.80 15.48 -19.05
C GLN A 249 17.87 15.59 -17.96
N ALA A 250 17.47 15.72 -16.70
CA ALA A 250 18.40 15.80 -15.58
C ALA A 250 19.19 14.49 -15.41
N ARG A 251 18.52 13.35 -15.56
CA ARG A 251 19.13 12.02 -15.49
C ARG A 251 20.10 11.76 -16.64
N GLU A 252 19.78 12.19 -17.86
CA GLU A 252 20.70 12.11 -19.01
C GLU A 252 22.03 12.85 -18.74
N MET A 253 21.97 14.01 -18.10
CA MET A 253 23.19 14.76 -17.73
C MET A 253 24.04 14.00 -16.72
N ILE A 254 23.43 13.24 -15.82
CA ILE A 254 24.14 12.39 -14.87
C ILE A 254 24.82 11.24 -15.60
N TYR A 255 24.12 10.59 -16.54
CA TYR A 255 24.70 9.53 -17.35
C TYR A 255 25.87 9.99 -18.21
N ALA A 256 25.77 11.20 -18.79
CA ALA A 256 26.90 11.82 -19.49
C ALA A 256 28.10 12.03 -18.55
N LYS A 257 27.88 12.59 -17.35
CA LYS A 257 28.95 12.78 -16.35
C LYS A 257 29.59 11.47 -15.90
N ARG A 258 28.82 10.38 -15.75
CA ARG A 258 29.37 9.07 -15.42
C ARG A 258 30.26 8.53 -16.54
N ALA A 259 29.85 8.70 -17.80
CA ALA A 259 30.62 8.28 -18.96
C ALA A 259 31.96 9.03 -19.09
N ASP A 260 32.00 10.28 -18.62
CA ASP A 260 33.19 11.13 -18.63
C ASP A 260 34.13 10.91 -17.42
N GLN A 261 33.71 10.15 -16.41
CA GLN A 261 34.57 9.79 -15.28
C GLN A 261 35.41 8.55 -15.64
N PRO A 262 36.74 8.66 -15.76
CA PRO A 262 37.58 7.49 -16.02
C PRO A 262 37.44 6.50 -14.85
N ALA A 263 37.27 5.22 -15.18
CA ALA A 263 37.26 4.13 -14.22
C ALA A 263 38.49 4.26 -13.31
N GLN A 264 38.28 4.54 -12.02
CA GLN A 264 39.38 4.57 -11.06
C GLN A 264 40.06 3.19 -11.07
N GLU A 265 41.34 3.22 -11.42
CA GLU A 265 42.25 2.08 -11.39
C GLU A 265 42.13 1.33 -10.07
N SER A 266 41.84 0.03 -10.16
CA SER A 266 42.12 -0.94 -9.11
C SER A 266 43.62 -0.92 -8.86
N ASN A 267 44.06 -0.13 -7.87
CA ASN A 267 45.39 -0.26 -7.30
C ASN A 267 45.46 -1.57 -6.51
N ASP A 268 45.61 -2.67 -7.24
CA ASP A 268 46.24 -3.88 -6.73
C ASP A 268 47.72 -3.56 -6.51
N LEU A 269 48.03 -3.01 -5.34
CA LEU A 269 49.36 -3.11 -4.76
C LEU A 269 49.51 -4.53 -4.19
N THR A 270 49.56 -5.53 -5.09
CA THR A 270 50.22 -6.79 -4.78
C THR A 270 51.70 -6.51 -4.66
N SER A 271 52.17 -6.61 -3.43
CA SER A 271 53.55 -6.82 -3.04
C SER A 271 54.30 -7.76 -4.00
N ALA A 272 55.48 -7.34 -4.40
CA ALA A 272 56.47 -8.17 -5.09
C ALA A 272 57.86 -7.89 -4.46
N PRO A 273 58.79 -8.85 -4.57
CA PRO A 273 59.15 -9.83 -3.56
C PRO A 273 60.27 -9.40 -2.60
#